data_AF-A0A4S2R3S9-F1
#
_entry.id   AF-A0A4S2R3S9-F1
#
_cell.length_a   1.000
_cell.length_b   1.000
_cell.length_c   1.000
_cell.angle_alpha   90.00
_cell.angle_beta   90.00
_cell.angle_gamma   90.00
#
_symmetry.space_group_name_H-M   'P 1'
#
loop_
_entity.id
_entity.type
_entity.pdbx_description
1 polymer ?
#
loop_
_entity_poly.entity_id
_entity_poly.type
_entity_poly.pdbx_seq_one_letter_code
_entity_poly.pdbx_strand_id
1 'polypeptide(L)' 'MVDHGVVIRRHELTDSDWELLAPLIPNASRGRPRAEDRRVVNGMVYKIRTGVSWRDLPER' A
#
# COMPACT_ATOMS: atom_id res chain seq x y z
N MET A 1 10.18 -1.01 18.33
CA MET A 1 9.14 -1.84 17.70
C MET A 1 9.67 -2.27 16.35
N VAL A 2 10.22 -3.47 16.29
CA VAL A 2 10.85 -4.03 15.08
C VAL A 2 9.78 -4.90 14.42
N ASP A 3 9.34 -4.47 13.25
CA ASP A 3 8.40 -5.17 12.38
C ASP A 3 9.20 -6.26 11.64
N HIS A 4 9.12 -7.49 12.13
CA HIS A 4 9.85 -8.64 11.61
C HIS A 4 8.89 -9.55 10.83
N GLY A 5 8.80 -9.31 9.52
CA GLY A 5 8.11 -10.20 8.58
C GLY A 5 8.38 -9.85 7.12
N VAL A 6 8.47 -8.56 6.79
CA VAL A 6 8.80 -8.06 5.45
C VAL A 6 9.69 -6.83 5.61
N VAL A 7 10.75 -6.69 4.79
CA VAL A 7 11.55 -5.44 4.79
C VAL A 7 10.66 -4.31 4.28
N ILE A 8 10.10 -3.52 5.21
CA ILE A 8 9.29 -2.33 4.89
C ILE A 8 10.22 -1.28 4.27
N ARG A 9 9.92 -0.86 3.04
CA ARG A 9 10.71 0.20 2.41
C ARG A 9 10.30 1.56 2.94
N ARG A 10 11.23 2.52 2.86
CA ARG A 10 10.95 3.93 3.16
C ARG A 10 9.71 4.37 2.37
N HIS A 11 8.74 4.93 3.08
CA HIS A 11 7.43 5.39 2.58
C HIS A 11 6.35 4.32 2.37
N GLU A 12 6.52 3.07 2.78
CA GLU A 12 5.43 2.06 2.83
C GLU A 12 4.73 2.00 4.18
N LEU A 13 3.60 1.29 4.24
CA LEU A 13 2.90 0.98 5.49
C LEU A 13 3.63 -0.13 6.25
N THR A 14 3.64 -0.01 7.58
CA THR A 14 4.03 -1.12 8.45
C THR A 14 3.00 -2.25 8.43
N ASP A 15 3.33 -3.45 8.91
CA ASP A 15 2.34 -4.53 9.01
C ASP A 15 1.22 -4.12 9.98
N SER A 16 1.55 -3.48 11.11
CA SER A 16 0.55 -2.98 12.06
C SER A 16 -0.38 -1.91 11.47
N ASP A 17 0.14 -0.96 10.68
CA ASP A 17 -0.70 0.01 9.98
C ASP A 17 -1.62 -0.69 8.96
N TRP A 18 -1.08 -1.69 8.27
CA TRP A 18 -1.83 -2.48 7.30
C TRP A 18 -2.95 -3.29 7.95
N GLU A 19 -2.70 -3.91 9.10
CA GLU A 19 -3.71 -4.67 9.86
C GLU A 19 -4.91 -3.80 10.29
N LEU A 20 -4.67 -2.53 10.61
CA LEU A 20 -5.74 -1.58 10.94
C LEU A 20 -6.53 -1.15 9.70
N LEU A 21 -5.88 -1.02 8.54
CA LEU A 21 -6.49 -0.51 7.31
C LEU A 21 -7.19 -1.59 6.49
N ALA A 22 -6.61 -2.78 6.39
CA ALA A 22 -7.09 -3.85 5.51
C ALA A 22 -8.56 -4.23 5.69
N PRO A 23 -9.11 -4.34 6.93
CA PRO A 23 -10.53 -4.66 7.13
C PRO A 23 -11.50 -3.58 6.65
N LEU A 24 -11.03 -2.35 6.46
CA LEU A 24 -11.84 -1.21 6.02
C LEU A 24 -11.95 -1.13 4.50
N ILE A 25 -11.15 -1.91 3.77
CA ILE A 25 -11.17 -1.90 2.31
C ILE A 25 -12.42 -2.67 1.85
N PRO A 26 -13.32 -2.02 1.08
CA PRO A 26 -14.54 -2.68 0.64
C PRO A 26 -14.22 -3.79 -0.36
N ASN A 27 -14.78 -4.98 -0.12
CA ASN A 27 -14.66 -6.08 -1.06
C ASN A 27 -15.62 -5.85 -2.24
N ALA A 28 -15.07 -5.71 -3.44
CA ALA A 28 -15.86 -5.56 -4.66
C ALA A 28 -16.19 -6.93 -5.26
N SER A 29 -17.48 -7.29 -5.25
CA SER A 29 -17.97 -8.58 -5.80
C SER A 29 -18.19 -8.57 -7.33
N ARG A 30 -18.01 -7.42 -7.97
CA ARG A 30 -18.30 -7.19 -9.40
C ARG A 30 -17.25 -6.28 -10.03
N GLY A 31 -17.03 -6.44 -11.34
CA GLY A 31 -16.11 -5.62 -12.14
C GLY A 31 -14.78 -6.31 -12.42
N ARG A 32 -13.79 -5.53 -12.87
CA ARG A 32 -12.45 -6.03 -13.16
C ARG A 32 -11.77 -6.50 -11.86
N PRO A 33 -11.06 -7.64 -11.87
CA PRO A 33 -10.25 -8.05 -10.73
C PRO A 33 -9.34 -6.92 -10.28
N ARG A 34 -9.37 -6.61 -8.99
CA ARG A 34 -8.55 -5.56 -8.40
C ARG A 34 -7.09 -6.00 -8.39
N ALA A 35 -6.18 -5.03 -8.51
CA ALA A 35 -4.81 -5.26 -8.09
C ALA A 35 -4.78 -5.54 -6.59
N GLU A 36 -3.73 -6.20 -6.12
CA GLU A 36 -3.50 -6.43 -4.68
C GLU A 36 -3.64 -5.11 -3.90
N ASP A 37 -4.57 -5.08 -2.93
CA ASP A 37 -4.92 -3.84 -2.25
C ASP A 37 -3.72 -3.21 -1.53
N ARG A 38 -2.84 -4.02 -0.92
CA ARG A 38 -1.65 -3.52 -0.23
C ARG A 38 -0.69 -2.83 -1.19
N ARG A 39 -0.51 -3.37 -2.41
CA ARG A 39 0.29 -2.74 -3.46
C ARG A 39 -0.27 -1.38 -3.86
N VAL A 40 -1.59 -1.29 -4.05
CA VAL A 40 -2.26 -0.04 -4.44
C VAL A 40 -2.12 1.02 -3.33
N VAL A 41 -2.40 0.63 -2.09
CA VAL A 41 -2.32 1.54 -0.93
C VAL A 41 -0.89 1.99 -0.68
N ASN A 42 0.12 1.11 -0.76
CA ASN A 42 1.52 1.50 -0.65
C ASN A 42 1.92 2.51 -1.74
N GLY A 43 1.41 2.38 -2.97
CA GLY A 43 1.59 3.38 -4.03
C GLY A 43 1.00 4.74 -3.68
N MET A 44 -0.21 4.76 -3.11
CA MET A 44 -0.86 5.99 -2.63
C MET A 44 -0.06 6.65 -1.51
N VAL A 45 0.33 5.87 -0.50
CA VAL A 45 1.11 6.35 0.65
C VAL A 45 2.47 6.89 0.20
N TYR A 46 3.14 6.20 -0.73
CA TYR A 46 4.39 6.68 -1.31
C TYR A 46 4.19 8.05 -1.96
N LYS A 47 3.19 8.18 -2.84
CA LYS A 47 2.88 9.45 -3.51
C LYS A 47 2.60 10.56 -2.52
N ILE A 48 1.78 10.32 -1.51
CA ILE A 48 1.41 11.32 -0.49
C ILE A 48 2.65 11.76 0.30
N ARG A 49 3.53 10.82 0.68
CA ARG A 49 4.72 11.12 1.50
C ARG A 49 5.85 11.79 0.72
N THR A 50 5.93 11.59 -0.59
CA THR A 50 7.06 12.06 -1.44
C THR A 50 6.69 13.18 -2.39
N GLY A 51 5.40 13.34 -2.72
CA GLY A 51 4.91 14.33 -3.68
C GLY A 51 5.18 13.99 -5.15
N VAL A 52 5.76 12.82 -5.47
CA VAL A 52 6.12 12.48 -6.85
C VAL A 52 4.90 12.32 -7.77
N SER A 53 5.12 12.46 -9.08
CA SER A 53 4.09 12.13 -10.06
C SER A 53 3.83 10.62 -10.07
N TRP A 54 2.64 10.19 -10.52
CA TRP A 54 2.32 8.76 -10.62
C TRP A 54 3.25 8.01 -11.59
N ARG A 55 3.81 8.69 -12.59
CA ARG A 55 4.73 8.08 -13.56
C ARG A 55 6.11 7.83 -12.99
N ASP A 56 6.47 8.55 -11.92
CA ASP A 56 7.79 8.47 -11.27
C ASP A 56 7.78 7.54 -10.06
N LEU A 57 6.68 6.80 -9.84
CA LEU A 57 6.68 5.76 -8.82
C LEU A 57 7.74 4.71 -9.17
N PRO A 58 8.48 4.20 -8.17
CA PRO A 58 9.44 3.14 -8.41
C PRO A 58 8.73 1.91 -9.00
N GLU A 59 9.32 1.34 -10.05
CA GLU A 59 8.86 0.07 -10.60
C GLU A 59 9.04 -1.01 -9.53
N ARG A 60 7.93 -1.69 -9.21
CA ARG A 60 7.86 -2.79 -8.25
C ARG A 60 7.12 -3.96 -8.85
#